data_AF-A0A1T3CAR3-F1
#
_entry.id   AF-A0A1T3CAR3-F1
#
_cell.length_a   1.000
_cell.length_b   1.000
_cell.length_c   1.000
_cell.angle_alpha   90.00
_cell.angle_beta   90.00
_cell.angle_gamma   90.00
#
_symmetry.space_group_name_H-M   'P 1'
#
loop_
_entity.id
_entity.type
_entity.pdbx_description
1 polymer ?
#
loop_
_entity_poly.entity_id
_entity_poly.type
_entity_poly.pdbx_seq_one_letter_code
_entity_poly.pdbx_strand_id
1 'polypeptide(L)'
;MVKRVSKVLDDHGVDEIKYHWVKLNAVTRWHASNNRTDIILFDHPQFALLNRDSILRDINPRELGDPFWMYPSMVEEIAQLHDVTIWETRNLLRDFELRRAFYRFNYKYLHEIPRHMTHVNEMVYVTESILTSIQKHHNHFLATDKAVDAPPRMFFLNIQSRLDSLHNMVTNLRHRAESNNARIQNEMALTYNDAARIDSSAMRAISLIGLLFLPAAFVAAIFSTSFFNFDAPTGIWKLSSHFWMYWAVAVPLTVVTVVSWFFGPVIMDKVMPQWRRWVE
;
A
#
# COMPACT_ATOMS: atom_id res chain seq x y z
N MET A 1 -12.27 -1.34 -17.69
CA MET A 1 -11.07 -2.21 -17.63
C MET A 1 -10.81 -2.54 -16.16
N VAL A 2 -10.39 -3.75 -15.84
CA VAL A 2 -10.19 -4.21 -14.46
C VAL A 2 -8.91 -5.05 -14.41
N LYS A 3 -8.13 -4.90 -13.33
CA LYS A 3 -6.86 -5.63 -13.13
C LYS A 3 -7.09 -6.84 -12.23
N ARG A 4 -7.00 -8.04 -12.78
CA ARG A 4 -7.05 -9.28 -11.99
C ARG A 4 -5.66 -9.66 -11.53
N VAL A 5 -5.56 -10.13 -10.29
CA VAL A 5 -4.28 -10.49 -9.68
C VAL A 5 -4.35 -11.89 -9.09
N SER A 6 -3.25 -12.62 -9.23
CA SER A 6 -3.12 -13.98 -8.71
C SER A 6 -1.73 -14.17 -8.16
N LYS A 7 -1.66 -14.84 -7.02
CA LYS A 7 -0.41 -15.32 -6.46
C LYS A 7 0.06 -16.57 -7.22
N VAL A 8 1.32 -16.60 -7.63
CA VAL A 8 1.98 -17.75 -8.24
C VAL A 8 3.35 -17.97 -7.60
N LEU A 9 3.93 -19.14 -7.84
CA LEU A 9 5.34 -19.39 -7.54
C LEU A 9 6.16 -19.08 -8.80
N ASP A 10 7.28 -18.38 -8.64
CA ASP A 10 8.25 -18.18 -9.71
C ASP A 10 9.13 -19.43 -9.93
N ASP A 11 10.01 -19.37 -10.92
CA ASP A 11 10.91 -20.48 -11.28
C ASP A 11 11.88 -20.87 -10.15
N HIS A 12 12.00 -20.04 -9.11
CA HIS A 12 12.85 -20.25 -7.94
C HIS A 12 12.05 -20.61 -6.67
N GLY A 13 10.74 -20.83 -6.80
CA GLY A 13 9.85 -21.17 -5.68
C GLY A 13 9.53 -19.99 -4.75
N VAL A 14 9.73 -18.75 -5.22
CA VAL A 14 9.40 -17.53 -4.48
C VAL A 14 8.00 -17.06 -4.86
N ASP A 15 7.26 -16.57 -3.86
CA ASP A 15 5.93 -16.01 -4.06
C ASP A 15 5.98 -14.75 -4.95
N GLU A 16 5.36 -14.81 -6.12
CA GLU A 16 5.25 -13.74 -7.10
C GLU A 16 3.77 -13.37 -7.35
N ILE A 17 3.49 -12.11 -7.65
CA ILE A 17 2.15 -11.64 -8.02
C ILE A 17 2.09 -11.45 -9.53
N LYS A 18 1.28 -12.28 -10.20
CA LYS A 18 0.96 -12.09 -11.63
C LYS A 18 -0.36 -11.36 -11.79
N TYR A 19 -0.49 -10.67 -12.91
CA TYR A 19 -1.71 -9.94 -13.23
C TYR A 19 -2.06 -10.04 -14.71
N HIS A 20 -3.34 -9.89 -15.01
CA HIS A 20 -3.84 -9.72 -16.37
C HIS A 20 -4.95 -8.68 -16.36
N TRP A 21 -5.17 -8.08 -17.53
CA TRP A 21 -6.16 -7.02 -17.70
C TRP A 21 -7.39 -7.55 -18.40
N VAL A 22 -8.55 -7.27 -17.80
CA VAL A 22 -9.85 -7.56 -18.37
C VAL A 22 -10.43 -6.24 -18.88
N LYS A 23 -10.73 -6.16 -20.17
CA LYS A 23 -11.24 -4.94 -20.81
C LYS A 23 -12.64 -5.19 -21.35
N LEU A 24 -13.53 -4.23 -21.10
CA LEU A 24 -14.82 -4.10 -21.78
C LEU A 24 -14.75 -2.80 -22.56
N ASN A 25 -14.60 -2.92 -23.87
CA ASN A 25 -14.64 -1.80 -24.79
C ASN A 25 -15.92 -1.96 -25.61
N ALA A 26 -16.84 -1.00 -25.49
CA ALA A 26 -18.12 -1.06 -26.16
C ALA A 26 -18.46 0.31 -26.73
N VAL A 27 -18.94 0.32 -27.97
CA VAL A 27 -19.59 1.50 -28.57
C VAL A 27 -21.05 1.17 -28.76
N THR A 28 -21.89 2.11 -28.37
CA THR A 28 -23.33 1.94 -28.35
C THR A 28 -23.99 3.05 -29.16
N ARG A 29 -24.99 2.69 -29.96
CA ARG A 29 -25.77 3.64 -30.74
C ARG A 29 -27.23 3.25 -30.70
N TRP A 30 -28.07 4.15 -30.20
CA TRP A 30 -29.52 3.96 -30.19
C TRP A 30 -30.17 4.66 -31.39
N HIS A 31 -31.12 3.99 -32.01
CA HIS A 31 -31.91 4.48 -33.14
C HIS A 31 -33.38 4.58 -32.72
N ALA A 32 -33.84 5.82 -32.56
CA ALA A 32 -35.20 6.13 -32.09
C ALA A 32 -36.32 5.62 -33.01
N SER A 33 -36.08 5.53 -34.33
CA SER A 33 -37.12 5.16 -35.30
C SER A 33 -37.66 3.75 -35.10
N ASN A 34 -36.81 2.83 -34.63
CA ASN A 34 -37.12 1.40 -34.56
C ASN A 34 -36.88 0.82 -33.16
N ASN A 35 -36.64 1.66 -32.14
CA ASN A 35 -36.23 1.25 -30.78
C ASN A 35 -35.10 0.20 -30.79
N ARG A 36 -34.09 0.44 -31.63
CA ARG A 36 -32.98 -0.48 -31.85
C ARG A 36 -31.69 0.11 -31.28
N THR A 37 -30.95 -0.70 -30.53
CA THR A 37 -29.58 -0.36 -30.09
C THR A 37 -28.58 -1.24 -30.81
N ASP A 38 -27.62 -0.62 -31.48
CA ASP A 38 -26.44 -1.30 -32.00
C ASP A 38 -25.32 -1.24 -30.95
N ILE A 39 -24.78 -2.40 -30.61
CA ILE A 39 -23.68 -2.55 -29.66
C ILE A 39 -22.51 -3.20 -30.38
N ILE A 40 -21.38 -2.51 -30.41
CA ILE A 40 -20.14 -3.00 -30.99
C ILE A 40 -19.16 -3.22 -29.84
N LEU A 41 -18.82 -4.48 -29.58
CA LEU A 41 -17.84 -4.86 -28.57
C LEU A 41 -16.46 -5.00 -29.23
N PHE A 42 -15.47 -4.34 -28.65
CA PHE A 42 -14.06 -4.44 -29.02
C PHE A 42 -13.32 -5.28 -27.96
N ASP A 43 -12.33 -6.06 -28.39
CA ASP A 43 -11.35 -6.82 -27.59
C ASP A 43 -11.74 -8.17 -26.92
N HIS A 44 -10.66 -8.94 -26.69
CA HIS A 44 -10.44 -10.32 -26.18
C HIS A 44 -11.60 -11.34 -26.31
N PRO A 45 -11.43 -12.41 -27.12
CA PRO A 45 -12.50 -13.39 -27.39
C PRO A 45 -13.06 -14.03 -26.12
N GLN A 46 -12.26 -14.22 -25.07
CA GLN A 46 -12.74 -14.79 -23.81
C GLN A 46 -13.70 -13.87 -23.04
N PHE A 47 -13.51 -12.55 -23.07
CA PHE A 47 -14.41 -11.62 -22.38
C PHE A 47 -15.72 -11.43 -23.16
N ALA A 48 -15.62 -11.32 -24.49
CA ALA A 48 -16.78 -11.29 -25.36
C ALA A 48 -17.61 -12.57 -25.25
N LEU A 49 -16.99 -13.76 -25.17
CA LEU A 49 -17.69 -15.04 -25.01
C LEU A 49 -18.34 -15.20 -23.62
N LEU A 50 -17.65 -14.80 -22.55
CA LEU A 50 -18.18 -14.93 -21.18
C LEU A 50 -19.34 -13.98 -20.90
N ASN A 51 -19.32 -12.76 -21.45
CA ASN A 51 -20.30 -11.72 -21.10
C ASN A 51 -21.39 -11.52 -22.14
N ARG A 52 -21.25 -12.03 -23.37
CA ARG A 52 -22.29 -11.91 -24.40
C ARG A 52 -23.62 -12.50 -23.92
N ASP A 53 -23.57 -13.68 -23.34
CA ASP A 53 -24.78 -14.37 -22.87
C ASP A 53 -25.36 -13.71 -21.61
N SER A 54 -24.52 -13.06 -20.79
CA SER A 54 -24.97 -12.37 -19.58
C SER A 54 -25.62 -11.02 -19.88
N ILE A 55 -25.03 -10.20 -20.77
CA ILE A 55 -25.59 -8.91 -21.19
C ILE A 55 -26.93 -9.10 -21.93
N LEU A 56 -27.10 -10.22 -22.64
CA LEU A 56 -28.29 -10.51 -23.44
C LEU A 56 -29.34 -11.39 -22.72
N ARG A 57 -29.07 -11.86 -21.50
CA ARG A 57 -29.88 -12.90 -20.83
C ARG A 57 -31.29 -12.42 -20.44
N ASP A 58 -31.39 -11.19 -19.95
CA ASP A 58 -32.61 -10.66 -19.32
C ASP A 58 -33.10 -9.36 -20.00
N ILE A 59 -33.16 -9.36 -21.33
CA ILE A 59 -33.67 -8.19 -22.07
C ILE A 59 -35.19 -8.14 -21.97
N ASN A 60 -35.72 -7.11 -21.32
CA ASN A 60 -37.14 -6.78 -21.35
C ASN A 60 -37.47 -6.01 -22.64
N PRO A 61 -38.30 -6.53 -23.56
CA PRO A 61 -38.63 -5.83 -24.81
C PRO A 61 -39.25 -4.45 -24.61
N ARG A 62 -39.89 -4.21 -23.45
CA ARG A 62 -40.49 -2.91 -23.10
C ARG A 62 -39.45 -1.85 -22.76
N GLU A 63 -38.25 -2.25 -22.36
CA GLU A 63 -37.15 -1.35 -21.98
C GLU A 63 -36.36 -0.87 -23.21
N LEU A 64 -36.51 -1.50 -24.38
CA LEU A 64 -35.81 -1.13 -25.62
C LEU A 64 -36.12 0.30 -26.11
N GLY A 65 -37.21 0.89 -25.61
CA GLY A 65 -37.57 2.29 -25.86
C GLY A 65 -36.68 3.30 -25.13
N ASP A 66 -35.86 2.87 -24.17
CA ASP A 66 -34.91 3.73 -23.47
C ASP A 66 -33.50 3.57 -24.06
N PRO A 67 -32.84 4.63 -24.57
CA PRO A 67 -31.46 4.54 -25.07
C PRO A 67 -30.44 3.98 -24.05
N PHE A 68 -30.76 4.01 -22.75
CA PHE A 68 -29.89 3.58 -21.66
C PHE A 68 -30.14 2.14 -21.18
N TRP A 69 -31.06 1.38 -21.79
CA TRP A 69 -31.48 0.06 -21.30
C TRP A 69 -30.35 -0.94 -21.07
N MET A 70 -29.24 -0.85 -21.80
CA MET A 70 -28.14 -1.81 -21.72
C MET A 70 -27.13 -1.50 -20.60
N TYR A 71 -27.04 -0.25 -20.16
CA TYR A 71 -26.01 0.16 -19.21
C TYR A 71 -26.13 -0.55 -17.86
N PRO A 72 -27.32 -0.78 -17.29
CA PRO A 72 -27.45 -1.58 -16.08
C PRO A 72 -26.77 -2.95 -16.19
N SER A 73 -27.04 -3.71 -17.25
CA SER A 73 -26.45 -5.05 -17.44
C SER A 73 -24.93 -4.99 -17.63
N MET A 74 -24.41 -3.99 -18.36
CA MET A 74 -22.96 -3.82 -18.52
C MET A 74 -22.29 -3.43 -17.20
N VAL A 75 -22.89 -2.53 -16.44
CA VAL A 75 -22.36 -2.06 -15.16
C VAL A 75 -22.40 -3.19 -14.13
N GLU A 76 -23.43 -4.02 -14.14
CA GLU A 76 -23.53 -5.21 -13.28
C GLU A 76 -22.35 -6.17 -13.50
N GLU A 77 -22.04 -6.52 -14.75
CA GLU A 77 -20.86 -7.35 -15.07
C GLU A 77 -19.54 -6.71 -14.61
N ILE A 78 -19.39 -5.41 -14.85
CA ILE A 78 -18.21 -4.67 -14.39
C ILE A 78 -18.13 -4.65 -12.85
N ALA A 79 -19.26 -4.49 -12.15
CA ALA A 79 -19.30 -4.46 -10.69
C ALA A 79 -18.94 -5.83 -10.08
N GLN A 80 -19.42 -6.93 -10.68
CA GLN A 80 -19.05 -8.29 -10.28
C GLN A 80 -17.55 -8.53 -10.45
N LEU A 81 -16.97 -8.09 -11.57
CA LEU A 81 -15.51 -8.18 -11.79
C LEU A 81 -14.74 -7.36 -10.76
N HIS A 82 -15.20 -6.15 -10.44
CA HIS A 82 -14.57 -5.34 -9.40
C HIS A 82 -14.60 -6.03 -8.04
N ASP A 83 -15.73 -6.62 -7.63
CA ASP A 83 -15.82 -7.38 -6.38
C ASP A 83 -14.76 -8.49 -6.35
N VAL A 84 -14.66 -9.31 -7.40
CA VAL A 84 -13.64 -10.37 -7.51
C VAL A 84 -12.22 -9.80 -7.36
N THR A 85 -11.88 -8.70 -8.05
CA THR A 85 -10.52 -8.13 -7.99
C THR A 85 -10.16 -7.48 -6.65
N ILE A 86 -11.16 -6.91 -5.97
CA ILE A 86 -11.01 -6.41 -4.60
C ILE A 86 -10.75 -7.58 -3.64
N TRP A 87 -11.43 -8.71 -3.83
CA TRP A 87 -11.17 -9.92 -3.05
C TRP A 87 -9.80 -10.53 -3.33
N GLU A 88 -9.40 -10.62 -4.59
CA GLU A 88 -8.07 -11.11 -5.00
C GLU A 88 -6.95 -10.29 -4.33
N THR A 89 -7.02 -8.96 -4.41
CA THR A 89 -6.02 -8.07 -3.78
C THR A 89 -6.04 -8.19 -2.25
N ARG A 90 -7.22 -8.23 -1.63
CA ARG A 90 -7.36 -8.43 -0.17
C ARG A 90 -6.83 -9.79 0.29
N ASN A 91 -6.92 -10.83 -0.55
CA ASN A 91 -6.36 -12.15 -0.25
C ASN A 91 -4.83 -12.13 -0.25
N LEU A 92 -4.18 -11.38 -1.16
CA LEU A 92 -2.72 -11.19 -1.14
C LEU A 92 -2.24 -10.55 0.16
N LEU A 93 -2.93 -9.49 0.62
CA LEU A 93 -2.64 -8.86 1.90
C LEU A 93 -2.87 -9.82 3.07
N ARG A 94 -4.00 -10.54 3.07
CA ARG A 94 -4.30 -11.52 4.14
C ARG A 94 -3.23 -12.60 4.23
N ASP A 95 -2.77 -13.07 3.09
CA ASP A 95 -1.73 -14.07 2.99
C ASP A 95 -0.37 -13.55 3.53
N PHE A 96 -0.01 -12.30 3.26
CA PHE A 96 1.12 -11.63 3.91
C PHE A 96 0.96 -11.57 5.44
N GLU A 97 -0.20 -11.15 5.95
CA GLU A 97 -0.44 -11.03 7.40
C GLU A 97 -0.31 -12.36 8.15
N LEU A 98 -0.76 -13.46 7.53
CA LEU A 98 -0.66 -14.80 8.10
C LEU A 98 0.78 -15.31 8.09
N ARG A 99 1.61 -14.83 7.15
CA ARG A 99 2.98 -15.32 6.94
C ARG A 99 4.03 -14.21 7.16
N ARG A 100 3.79 -13.26 8.08
CA ARG A 100 4.70 -12.13 8.37
C ARG A 100 6.14 -12.57 8.64
N ALA A 101 6.34 -13.66 9.39
CA ALA A 101 7.67 -14.20 9.68
C ALA A 101 8.42 -14.66 8.41
N PHE A 102 7.70 -15.24 7.45
CA PHE A 102 8.27 -15.69 6.17
C PHE A 102 8.70 -14.50 5.30
N TYR A 103 7.94 -13.40 5.33
CA TYR A 103 8.21 -12.21 4.53
C TYR A 103 9.15 -11.20 5.16
N ARG A 104 9.64 -11.45 6.38
CA ARG A 104 10.47 -10.51 7.15
C ARG A 104 11.68 -9.97 6.37
N PHE A 105 12.23 -10.75 5.45
CA PHE A 105 13.38 -10.38 4.61
C PHE A 105 13.05 -10.28 3.11
N ASN A 106 11.79 -10.53 2.72
CA ASN A 106 11.33 -10.46 1.33
C ASN A 106 10.31 -9.33 1.17
N TYR A 107 10.82 -8.11 1.10
CA TYR A 107 10.00 -6.90 0.94
C TYR A 107 9.38 -6.76 -0.45
N LYS A 108 9.85 -7.51 -1.46
CA LYS A 108 9.34 -7.42 -2.83
C LYS A 108 7.86 -7.77 -2.90
N TYR A 109 7.46 -8.86 -2.25
CA TYR A 109 6.04 -9.27 -2.22
C TYR A 109 5.16 -8.23 -1.53
N LEU A 110 5.59 -7.73 -0.37
CA LEU A 110 4.88 -6.68 0.35
C LEU A 110 4.80 -5.37 -0.45
N HIS A 111 5.84 -5.03 -1.20
CA HIS A 111 5.91 -3.82 -2.00
C HIS A 111 5.01 -3.87 -3.25
N GLU A 112 4.86 -5.05 -3.88
CA GLU A 112 4.02 -5.18 -5.07
C GLU A 112 2.51 -5.12 -4.72
N ILE A 113 2.08 -5.60 -3.54
CA ILE A 113 0.66 -5.59 -3.14
C ILE A 113 0.02 -4.18 -3.24
N PRO A 114 0.57 -3.11 -2.62
CA PRO A 114 0.05 -1.74 -2.74
C PRO A 114 -0.04 -1.26 -4.18
N ARG A 115 0.96 -1.57 -5.01
CA ARG A 115 0.95 -1.20 -6.43
C ARG A 115 -0.27 -1.78 -7.15
N HIS A 116 -0.60 -3.04 -6.87
CA HIS A 116 -1.81 -3.67 -7.41
C HIS A 116 -3.10 -3.09 -6.82
N MET A 117 -3.13 -2.83 -5.51
CA MET A 117 -4.29 -2.22 -4.83
C MET A 117 -4.60 -0.81 -5.34
N THR A 118 -3.58 0.03 -5.56
CA THR A 118 -3.76 1.37 -6.13
C THR A 118 -4.44 1.31 -7.50
N HIS A 119 -4.00 0.40 -8.37
CA HIS A 119 -4.64 0.24 -9.68
C HIS A 119 -6.11 -0.20 -9.53
N VAL A 120 -6.41 -1.17 -8.65
CA VAL A 120 -7.80 -1.61 -8.44
C VAL A 120 -8.66 -0.45 -7.91
N ASN A 121 -8.17 0.33 -6.95
CA ASN A 121 -8.87 1.51 -6.43
C ASN A 121 -9.16 2.54 -7.51
N GLU A 122 -8.17 2.85 -8.35
CA GLU A 122 -8.31 3.78 -9.47
C GLU A 122 -9.39 3.29 -10.44
N MET A 123 -9.40 2.00 -10.80
CA MET A 123 -10.41 1.48 -11.72
C MET A 123 -11.83 1.50 -11.14
N VAL A 124 -12.01 1.20 -9.85
CA VAL A 124 -13.32 1.29 -9.19
C VAL A 124 -13.79 2.74 -9.15
N TYR A 125 -12.90 3.68 -8.82
CA TYR A 125 -13.20 5.11 -8.81
C TYR A 125 -13.63 5.62 -10.20
N VAL A 126 -12.89 5.25 -11.25
CA VAL A 126 -13.25 5.59 -12.63
C VAL A 126 -14.61 5.00 -13.01
N THR A 127 -14.90 3.77 -12.57
CA THR A 127 -16.20 3.11 -12.82
C THR A 127 -17.35 3.85 -12.14
N GLU A 128 -17.17 4.26 -10.88
CA GLU A 128 -18.16 5.07 -10.16
C GLU A 128 -18.42 6.40 -10.88
N SER A 129 -17.35 7.09 -11.31
CA SER A 129 -17.44 8.37 -12.04
C SER A 129 -18.17 8.24 -13.38
N ILE A 130 -17.90 7.17 -14.14
CA ILE A 130 -18.61 6.85 -15.37
C ILE A 130 -20.10 6.60 -15.09
N LEU A 131 -20.42 5.84 -14.04
CA LEU A 131 -21.79 5.54 -13.67
C LEU A 131 -22.57 6.80 -13.27
N THR A 132 -21.96 7.71 -12.49
CA THR A 132 -22.53 9.03 -12.20
C THR A 132 -22.79 9.83 -13.47
N SER A 133 -21.87 9.76 -14.44
CA SER A 133 -22.05 10.41 -15.74
C SER A 133 -23.21 9.80 -16.53
N ILE A 134 -23.35 8.47 -16.54
CA ILE A 134 -24.48 7.77 -17.19
C ILE A 134 -25.80 8.20 -16.55
N GLN A 135 -25.91 8.18 -15.22
CA GLN A 135 -27.11 8.62 -14.49
C GLN A 135 -27.46 10.08 -14.80
N LYS A 136 -26.46 10.97 -14.87
CA LYS A 136 -26.68 12.38 -15.23
C LYS A 136 -27.25 12.54 -16.64
N HIS A 137 -26.72 11.80 -17.62
CA HIS A 137 -27.24 11.84 -19.00
C HIS A 137 -28.64 11.23 -19.11
N HIS A 138 -28.91 10.14 -18.38
CA HIS A 138 -30.24 9.54 -18.33
C HIS A 138 -31.27 10.52 -17.73
N ASN A 139 -30.95 11.15 -16.60
CA ASN A 139 -31.82 12.15 -15.97
C ASN A 139 -32.09 13.34 -16.90
N HIS A 140 -31.08 13.80 -17.65
CA HIS A 140 -31.25 14.86 -18.65
C HIS A 140 -32.15 14.43 -19.81
N PHE A 141 -32.00 13.19 -20.30
CA PHE A 141 -32.86 12.62 -21.33
C PHE A 141 -34.32 12.54 -20.86
N LEU A 142 -34.56 12.04 -19.64
CA LEU A 142 -35.91 11.98 -19.07
C LEU A 142 -36.55 13.36 -18.87
N ALA A 143 -35.76 14.37 -18.48
CA ALA A 143 -36.26 15.74 -18.37
C ALA A 143 -36.66 16.33 -19.73
N THR A 144 -35.99 15.92 -20.80
CA THR A 144 -36.30 16.35 -22.18
C THR A 144 -37.53 15.63 -22.74
N ASP A 145 -37.70 14.33 -22.48
CA ASP A 145 -38.85 13.52 -22.94
C ASP A 145 -40.18 13.92 -22.25
N LYS A 146 -40.12 14.39 -21.00
CA LYS A 146 -41.28 14.90 -20.23
C LYS A 146 -41.95 16.15 -20.82
N ALA A 147 -41.39 16.76 -21.87
CA ALA A 147 -42.01 17.89 -22.56
C ALA A 147 -43.27 17.48 -23.38
N VAL A 148 -43.58 16.18 -23.48
CA VAL A 148 -44.78 15.66 -24.12
C VAL A 148 -45.72 15.09 -23.04
N ASP A 149 -47.01 15.45 -23.07
CA ASP A 149 -48.11 15.12 -22.13
C ASP A 149 -48.44 13.60 -22.00
N ALA A 150 -47.46 12.72 -22.21
CA ALA A 150 -47.60 11.27 -22.13
C ALA A 150 -47.47 10.77 -20.68
N PRO A 151 -48.20 9.71 -20.28
CA PRO A 151 -48.07 9.12 -18.97
C PRO A 151 -46.63 8.66 -18.70
N PRO A 152 -46.15 8.72 -17.44
CA PRO A 152 -44.80 8.32 -17.08
C PRO A 152 -44.57 6.85 -17.48
N ARG A 153 -43.68 6.66 -18.44
CA ARG A 153 -43.27 5.35 -18.94
C ARG A 153 -42.50 4.62 -17.82
N MET A 154 -43.18 3.72 -17.11
CA MET A 154 -42.65 2.96 -15.97
C MET A 154 -41.30 2.27 -16.21
N PHE A 155 -40.99 1.93 -17.47
CA PHE A 155 -39.71 1.31 -17.83
C PHE A 155 -38.50 2.25 -17.65
N PHE A 156 -38.66 3.56 -17.87
CA PHE A 156 -37.61 4.54 -17.61
C PHE A 156 -37.23 4.61 -16.14
N LEU A 157 -38.25 4.57 -15.27
CA LEU A 157 -38.07 4.56 -13.81
C LEU A 157 -37.41 3.26 -13.35
N ASN A 158 -37.71 2.13 -13.99
CA ASN A 158 -37.03 0.86 -13.69
C ASN A 158 -35.53 0.94 -14.00
N ILE A 159 -35.16 1.48 -15.16
CA ILE A 159 -33.76 1.67 -15.55
C ILE A 159 -33.04 2.62 -14.59
N GLN A 160 -33.67 3.74 -14.23
CA GLN A 160 -33.14 4.69 -13.25
C GLN A 160 -32.88 3.99 -11.90
N SER A 161 -33.87 3.26 -11.38
CA SER A 161 -33.76 2.55 -10.11
C SER A 161 -32.64 1.48 -10.12
N ARG A 162 -32.47 0.76 -11.24
CA ARG A 162 -31.36 -0.20 -11.41
C ARG A 162 -30.01 0.49 -11.42
N LEU A 163 -29.87 1.61 -12.13
CA LEU A 163 -28.64 2.40 -12.15
C LEU A 163 -28.29 2.94 -10.76
N ASP A 164 -29.28 3.43 -10.01
CA ASP A 164 -29.08 3.93 -8.64
C ASP A 164 -28.65 2.80 -7.69
N SER A 165 -29.26 1.62 -7.80
CA SER A 165 -28.87 0.44 -7.02
C SER A 165 -27.43 0.02 -7.33
N LEU A 166 -27.06 -0.03 -8.61
CA LEU A 166 -25.70 -0.35 -9.06
C LEU A 166 -24.69 0.72 -8.61
N HIS A 167 -25.09 1.99 -8.59
CA HIS A 167 -24.22 3.07 -8.09
C HIS A 167 -23.87 2.85 -6.62
N ASN A 168 -24.89 2.58 -5.78
CA ASN A 168 -24.66 2.24 -4.38
C ASN A 168 -23.76 1.00 -4.22
N MET A 169 -23.93 -0.03 -5.06
CA MET A 169 -23.06 -1.21 -5.04
C MET A 169 -21.60 -0.84 -5.37
N VAL A 170 -21.37 -0.07 -6.43
CA VAL A 170 -20.02 0.36 -6.83
C VAL A 170 -19.39 1.26 -5.76
N THR A 171 -20.15 2.17 -5.14
CA THR A 171 -19.67 2.99 -4.02
C THR A 171 -19.26 2.12 -2.82
N ASN A 172 -20.04 1.09 -2.48
CA ASN A 172 -19.68 0.14 -1.43
C ASN A 172 -18.39 -0.63 -1.76
N LEU A 173 -18.23 -1.04 -3.02
CA LEU A 173 -16.98 -1.66 -3.51
C LEU A 173 -15.80 -0.68 -3.40
N ARG A 174 -15.99 0.61 -3.75
CA ARG A 174 -14.95 1.64 -3.60
C ARG A 174 -14.51 1.77 -2.16
N HIS A 175 -15.44 1.86 -1.22
CA HIS A 175 -15.10 1.96 0.21
C HIS A 175 -14.34 0.74 0.72
N ARG A 176 -14.67 -0.47 0.25
CA ARG A 176 -13.90 -1.69 0.58
C ARG A 176 -12.48 -1.61 0.01
N ALA A 177 -12.34 -1.15 -1.23
CA ALA A 177 -11.05 -1.00 -1.89
C ALA A 177 -10.16 0.05 -1.19
N GLU A 178 -10.74 1.19 -0.79
CA GLU A 178 -10.10 2.22 0.03
C GLU A 178 -9.67 1.70 1.40
N SER A 179 -10.54 0.95 2.09
CA SER A 179 -10.23 0.33 3.37
C SER A 179 -9.06 -0.66 3.28
N ASN A 180 -9.04 -1.51 2.24
CA ASN A 180 -7.93 -2.42 1.97
C ASN A 180 -6.63 -1.66 1.69
N ASN A 181 -6.70 -0.56 0.95
CA ASN A 181 -5.54 0.28 0.67
C ASN A 181 -5.01 0.95 1.96
N ALA A 182 -5.88 1.50 2.82
CA ALA A 182 -5.45 2.04 4.10
C ALA A 182 -4.79 0.97 5.00
N ARG A 183 -5.34 -0.26 4.98
CA ARG A 183 -4.79 -1.39 5.74
C ARG A 183 -3.39 -1.80 5.28
N ILE A 184 -3.13 -1.89 3.97
CA ILE A 184 -1.77 -2.22 3.48
C ILE A 184 -0.77 -1.10 3.79
N GLN A 185 -1.19 0.17 3.74
CA GLN A 185 -0.33 1.30 4.12
C GLN A 185 0.09 1.22 5.60
N ASN A 186 -0.85 0.86 6.49
CA ASN A 186 -0.54 0.64 7.90
C ASN A 186 0.44 -0.53 8.11
N GLU A 187 0.27 -1.65 7.39
CA GLU A 187 1.20 -2.79 7.47
C GLU A 187 2.59 -2.45 6.92
N MET A 188 2.68 -1.65 5.86
CA MET A 188 3.96 -1.15 5.36
C MET A 188 4.65 -0.27 6.39
N ALA A 189 3.92 0.70 6.97
CA ALA A 189 4.46 1.58 8.00
C ALA A 189 4.95 0.80 9.22
N LEU A 190 4.18 -0.19 9.68
CA LEU A 190 4.60 -1.10 10.76
C LEU A 190 5.89 -1.84 10.40
N THR A 191 5.96 -2.42 9.20
CA THR A 191 7.13 -3.18 8.74
C THR A 191 8.38 -2.30 8.65
N TYR A 192 8.26 -1.08 8.13
CA TYR A 192 9.38 -0.12 8.08
C TYR A 192 9.80 0.34 9.47
N ASN A 193 8.85 0.62 10.37
CA ASN A 193 9.15 1.01 11.75
C ASN A 193 9.87 -0.12 12.51
N ASP A 194 9.48 -1.37 12.30
CA ASP A 194 10.16 -2.52 12.88
C ASP A 194 11.58 -2.67 12.34
N ALA A 195 11.80 -2.49 11.04
CA ALA A 195 13.14 -2.47 10.44
C ALA A 195 14.00 -1.35 11.01
N ALA A 196 13.45 -0.12 11.12
CA ALA A 196 14.13 1.03 11.70
C ALA A 196 14.44 0.85 13.19
N ARG A 197 13.57 0.15 13.94
CA ARG A 197 13.80 -0.20 15.34
C ARG A 197 14.96 -1.17 15.51
N ILE A 198 15.06 -2.18 14.63
CA ILE A 198 16.18 -3.12 14.61
C ILE A 198 17.48 -2.37 14.33
N ASP A 199 17.48 -1.51 13.30
CA ASP A 199 18.65 -0.68 12.96
C ASP A 199 19.06 0.25 14.11
N SER A 200 18.08 0.92 14.73
CA SER A 200 18.31 1.76 15.92
C SER A 200 18.91 0.98 17.09
N SER A 201 18.49 -0.28 17.28
CA SER A 201 19.04 -1.13 18.34
C SER A 201 20.49 -1.54 18.06
N ALA A 202 20.83 -1.83 16.80
CA ALA A 202 22.19 -2.11 16.37
C ALA A 202 23.08 -0.86 16.51
N MET A 203 22.57 0.31 16.13
CA MET A 203 23.28 1.58 16.28
C MET A 203 23.55 1.90 17.75
N ARG A 204 22.57 1.68 18.64
CA ARG A 204 22.79 1.82 20.10
C ARG A 204 23.89 0.89 20.62
N ALA A 205 23.93 -0.35 20.14
CA ALA A 205 24.99 -1.29 20.53
C ALA A 205 26.38 -0.80 20.09
N ILE A 206 26.51 -0.31 18.85
CA ILE A 206 27.76 0.28 18.33
C ILE A 206 28.15 1.51 19.16
N SER A 207 27.21 2.40 19.48
CA SER A 207 27.47 3.57 20.31
C SER A 207 27.94 3.18 21.72
N LEU A 208 27.35 2.15 22.34
CA LEU A 208 27.79 1.65 23.64
C LEU A 208 29.21 1.10 23.59
N ILE A 209 29.57 0.36 22.54
CA ILE A 209 30.95 -0.09 22.32
C ILE A 209 31.87 1.15 22.20
N GLY A 210 31.49 2.15 21.40
CA GLY A 210 32.25 3.39 21.27
C GLY A 210 32.46 4.12 22.59
N LEU A 211 31.42 4.26 23.42
CA LEU A 211 31.49 4.88 24.75
C LEU A 211 32.43 4.13 25.70
N LEU A 212 32.53 2.80 25.58
CA LEU A 212 33.45 1.99 26.39
C LEU A 212 34.90 2.10 25.93
N PHE A 213 35.12 2.03 24.61
CA PHE A 213 36.47 1.95 24.03
C PHE A 213 37.15 3.32 23.85
N LEU A 214 36.42 4.38 23.50
CA LEU A 214 37.02 5.68 23.18
C LEU A 214 37.81 6.29 24.36
N PRO A 215 37.29 6.34 25.60
CA PRO A 215 38.04 6.90 26.73
C PRO A 215 39.28 6.05 27.07
N ALA A 216 39.13 4.73 27.03
CA ALA A 216 40.20 3.78 27.30
C ALA A 216 41.32 3.88 26.25
N ALA A 217 40.97 4.01 24.97
CA ALA A 217 41.92 4.19 23.87
C ALA A 217 42.62 5.55 23.93
N PHE A 218 41.89 6.62 24.28
CA PHE A 218 42.47 7.96 24.45
C PHE A 218 43.53 7.99 25.56
N VAL A 219 43.22 7.42 26.72
CA VAL A 219 44.17 7.31 27.83
C VAL A 219 45.35 6.40 27.45
N ALA A 220 45.10 5.26 26.78
CA ALA A 220 46.16 4.38 26.30
C ALA A 220 47.12 5.10 25.33
N ALA A 221 46.61 5.94 24.43
CA ALA A 221 47.42 6.71 23.48
C ALA A 221 48.35 7.70 24.21
N ILE A 222 47.81 8.48 25.17
CA ILE A 222 48.58 9.46 25.95
C ILE A 222 49.71 8.80 26.73
N PHE A 223 49.45 7.64 27.33
CA PHE A 223 50.43 6.98 28.18
C PHE A 223 51.25 5.88 27.50
N SER A 224 51.03 5.63 26.20
CA SER A 224 51.63 4.52 25.44
C SER A 224 53.16 4.49 25.51
N THR A 225 53.82 5.63 25.40
CA THR A 225 55.29 5.74 25.39
C THR A 225 55.91 5.85 26.79
N SER A 226 55.10 6.15 27.81
CA SER A 226 55.56 6.37 29.18
C SER A 226 55.62 5.09 30.02
N PHE A 227 54.82 4.06 29.66
CA PHE A 227 54.73 2.82 30.44
C PHE A 227 55.58 1.66 29.91
N PHE A 228 55.98 1.69 28.63
CA PHE A 228 56.82 0.67 28.03
C PHE A 228 58.25 1.18 27.88
N ASN A 229 59.21 0.52 28.52
CA ASN A 229 60.62 0.84 28.40
C ASN A 229 61.38 -0.35 27.78
N PHE A 230 62.06 -0.11 26.66
CA PHE A 230 62.84 -1.12 25.96
C PHE A 230 64.31 -1.05 26.39
N ASP A 231 64.78 -2.10 27.06
CA ASP A 231 66.14 -2.16 27.58
C ASP A 231 67.09 -2.72 26.50
N ALA A 232 67.63 -1.81 25.67
CA ALA A 232 68.44 -2.15 24.48
C ALA A 232 69.62 -3.14 24.71
N PRO A 233 70.31 -3.15 25.86
CA PRO A 233 71.39 -4.11 26.15
C PRO A 233 70.90 -5.53 26.47
N THR A 234 69.69 -5.71 26.98
CA THR A 234 69.15 -7.02 27.39
C THR A 234 68.08 -7.55 26.43
N GLY A 235 67.51 -6.68 25.59
CA GLY A 235 66.45 -7.02 24.64
C GLY A 235 65.08 -7.26 25.30
N ILE A 236 64.93 -6.94 26.59
CA ILE A 236 63.72 -7.23 27.37
C ILE A 236 62.81 -6.00 27.41
N TRP A 237 61.53 -6.20 27.09
CA TRP A 237 60.48 -5.21 27.32
C TRP A 237 60.09 -5.18 28.79
N LYS A 238 60.28 -4.05 29.47
CA LYS A 238 59.89 -3.87 30.86
C LYS A 238 58.64 -2.98 30.95
N LEU A 239 57.63 -3.47 31.65
CA LEU A 239 56.43 -2.71 32.00
C LEU A 239 56.72 -1.87 33.26
N SER A 240 56.42 -0.57 33.20
CA SER A 240 56.58 0.33 34.36
C SER A 240 55.70 -0.09 35.54
N SER A 241 56.23 -0.01 36.76
CA SER A 241 55.48 -0.27 38.01
C SER A 241 54.26 0.66 38.19
N HIS A 242 54.23 1.76 37.44
CA HIS A 242 53.19 2.78 37.48
C HIS A 242 52.01 2.52 36.52
N PHE A 243 51.98 1.36 35.85
CA PHE A 243 50.91 0.97 34.93
C PHE A 243 49.50 1.01 35.57
N TRP A 244 49.40 0.91 36.90
CA TRP A 244 48.14 1.06 37.63
C TRP A 244 47.43 2.41 37.36
N MET A 245 48.19 3.47 37.03
CA MET A 245 47.62 4.78 36.71
C MET A 245 46.74 4.78 35.46
N TYR A 246 47.00 3.88 34.50
CA TYR A 246 46.12 3.68 33.35
C TYR A 246 44.69 3.36 33.82
N TRP A 247 44.55 2.35 34.69
CA TRP A 247 43.26 1.92 35.21
C TRP A 247 42.62 2.98 36.10
N ALA A 248 43.42 3.69 36.90
CA ALA A 248 42.95 4.76 37.78
C ALA A 248 42.35 5.96 37.02
N VAL A 249 42.75 6.21 35.77
CA VAL A 249 42.21 7.30 34.95
C VAL A 249 41.18 6.80 33.94
N ALA A 250 41.45 5.69 33.26
CA ALA A 250 40.58 5.15 32.22
C ALA A 250 39.21 4.74 32.77
N VAL A 251 39.16 4.03 33.90
CA VAL A 251 37.89 3.53 34.46
C VAL A 251 36.96 4.68 34.88
N PRO A 252 37.40 5.68 35.68
CA PRO A 252 36.54 6.81 36.01
C PRO A 252 36.09 7.60 34.78
N LEU A 253 36.96 7.80 33.79
CA LEU A 253 36.61 8.52 32.57
C LEU A 253 35.54 7.76 31.74
N THR A 254 35.66 6.43 31.63
CA THR A 254 34.63 5.60 31.00
C THR A 254 33.31 5.63 31.79
N VAL A 255 33.35 5.59 33.12
CA VAL A 255 32.14 5.70 33.95
C VAL A 255 31.47 7.07 33.75
N VAL A 256 32.24 8.16 33.78
CA VAL A 256 31.71 9.52 33.57
C VAL A 256 31.06 9.64 32.20
N THR A 257 31.71 9.18 31.14
CA THR A 257 31.18 9.26 29.78
C THR A 257 29.89 8.46 29.59
N VAL A 258 29.81 7.24 30.13
CA VAL A 258 28.58 6.42 30.10
C VAL A 258 27.46 7.05 30.92
N VAL A 259 27.75 7.52 32.13
CA VAL A 259 26.77 8.19 33.01
C VAL A 259 26.24 9.46 32.35
N SER A 260 27.11 10.27 31.76
CA SER A 260 26.72 11.46 31.00
C SER A 260 25.80 11.14 29.82
N TRP A 261 25.99 10.01 29.14
CA TRP A 261 25.12 9.60 28.05
C TRP A 261 23.71 9.18 28.53
N PHE A 262 23.62 8.37 29.59
CA PHE A 262 22.33 7.89 30.12
C PHE A 262 21.51 9.00 30.79
N PHE A 263 22.15 9.84 31.61
CA PHE A 263 21.47 10.90 32.36
C PHE A 263 21.45 12.25 31.63
N GLY A 264 22.23 12.40 30.56
CA GLY A 264 22.34 13.62 29.76
C GLY A 264 21.00 14.20 29.33
N PRO A 265 20.07 13.42 28.75
CA PRO A 265 18.76 13.94 28.34
C PRO A 265 17.93 14.49 29.51
N VAL A 266 17.93 13.81 30.66
CA VAL A 266 17.20 14.23 31.86
C VAL A 266 17.79 15.51 32.45
N ILE A 267 19.12 15.61 32.45
CA ILE A 267 19.84 16.79 32.91
C ILE A 267 19.58 17.97 31.96
N MET A 268 19.66 17.74 30.65
CA MET A 268 19.44 18.77 29.63
C MET A 268 17.99 19.27 29.60
N ASP A 269 16.99 18.40 29.77
CA ASP A 269 15.59 18.80 29.89
C ASP A 269 15.36 19.72 31.12
N LYS A 270 16.10 19.49 32.21
CA LYS A 270 16.01 20.30 33.44
C LYS A 270 16.76 21.63 33.35
N VAL A 271 17.88 21.66 32.62
CA VAL A 271 18.78 22.83 32.53
C VAL A 271 18.40 23.73 31.36
N MET A 272 17.95 23.19 30.23
CA MET A 272 17.60 23.94 29.02
C MET A 272 16.38 23.33 28.31
N PRO A 273 15.13 23.62 28.72
CA PRO A 273 13.93 22.94 28.20
C PRO A 273 13.66 23.09 26.69
N GLN A 274 14.40 23.93 25.96
CA GLN A 274 14.29 24.09 24.49
C GLN A 274 15.43 23.44 23.70
N TRP A 275 16.36 22.71 24.34
CA TRP A 275 17.54 22.14 23.68
C TRP A 275 17.19 21.18 22.52
N ARG A 276 16.05 20.50 22.60
CA ARG A 276 15.57 19.55 21.58
C ARG A 276 15.28 20.19 20.22
N ARG A 277 14.99 21.49 20.17
CA ARG A 277 14.78 22.23 18.89
C ARG A 277 16.05 22.37 18.05
N TRP A 278 17.23 22.11 18.63
CA TRP A 278 18.52 22.23 17.96
C TRP A 278 19.09 20.88 17.49
N VAL A 279 18.37 19.78 17.76
CA VAL A 279 18.80 18.40 17.48
C VAL A 279 17.86 17.71 16.47
N GLU A 280 16.66 18.25 16.25
CA GLU A 280 15.74 17.90 15.14
C GLU A 280 16.16 18.58 13.83
#